data_AF-A0ABD2PMJ8-F1
#
_entry.id   AF-A0ABD2PMJ8-F1
#
_cell.length_a   1.000
_cell.length_b   1.000
_cell.length_c   1.000
_cell.angle_alpha   90.00
_cell.angle_beta   90.00
_cell.angle_gamma   90.00
#
_symmetry.space_group_name_H-M   'P 1'
#
loop_
_entity.id
_entity.type
_entity.pdbx_description
1 polymer ?
#
loop_
_entity_poly.entity_id
_entity_poly.type
_entity_poly.pdbx_seq_one_letter_code
_entity_poly.pdbx_strand_id
1 'polypeptide(L)'
;MTTSIINRVRTVQFEIADRMLKEDKVDYLIDSSREAVQVQDEKGKVVGLDSSPEAAYKRKAGKCCRLFFGAIFSQVGLLLLLIAYLFLGGYLFRYLELENEYNTCIRIYELYKQKLNTTASRVVSLGESGQNATVVSNLITGILEQFATELYSLDYNIGVNCSLIKTTSYGANWNLVNSIYFCATIVTTIGYGQISPRTFWGRVTCMLYAVIGVPLMLIYLASIGDLLARIFR
;
A
#
# COMPACT_ATOMS: atom_id res chain seq x y z
N MET A 1 -14.83 2.20 -23.03
CA MET A 1 -15.53 3.17 -22.14
C MET A 1 -14.56 3.88 -21.16
N THR A 2 -13.50 3.22 -20.71
CA THR A 2 -12.46 3.76 -19.81
C THR A 2 -11.56 4.85 -20.42
N THR A 3 -11.26 4.80 -21.72
CA THR A 3 -10.45 5.83 -22.42
C THR A 3 -11.15 7.19 -22.48
N SER A 4 -12.48 7.21 -22.49
CA SER A 4 -13.28 8.44 -22.58
C SER A 4 -13.29 9.26 -21.28
N ILE A 5 -13.12 8.60 -20.13
CA ILE A 5 -13.12 9.26 -18.82
C ILE A 5 -11.75 9.88 -18.54
N ILE A 6 -10.67 9.16 -18.88
CA ILE A 6 -9.29 9.67 -18.76
C ILE A 6 -9.07 10.88 -19.66
N ASN A 7 -9.58 10.84 -20.90
CA ASN A 7 -9.49 11.98 -21.80
C ASN A 7 -10.31 13.18 -21.30
N ARG A 8 -11.51 12.96 -20.73
CA ARG A 8 -12.31 14.04 -20.15
C ARG A 8 -11.66 14.70 -18.92
N VAL A 9 -11.05 13.91 -18.04
CA VAL A 9 -10.31 14.46 -16.89
C VAL A 9 -9.11 15.27 -17.36
N ARG A 10 -8.40 14.80 -18.40
CA ARG A 10 -7.30 15.54 -19.05
C ARG A 10 -7.77 16.84 -19.68
N THR A 11 -8.94 16.86 -20.33
CA THR A 11 -9.52 18.08 -20.92
C THR A 11 -9.88 19.11 -19.86
N VAL A 12 -10.52 18.71 -18.75
CA VAL A 12 -10.91 19.63 -17.67
C VAL A 12 -9.68 20.23 -16.97
N GLN A 13 -8.64 19.43 -16.75
CA GLN A 13 -7.36 19.93 -16.20
C GLN A 13 -6.68 20.93 -17.15
N PHE A 14 -6.75 20.70 -18.47
CA PHE A 14 -6.20 21.60 -19.47
C PHE A 14 -6.96 22.93 -19.55
N GLU A 15 -8.29 22.88 -19.40
CA GLU A 15 -9.15 24.06 -19.46
C GLU A 15 -9.07 24.94 -18.19
N ILE A 16 -8.72 24.35 -17.05
CA ILE A 16 -8.40 25.07 -15.81
C ILE A 16 -7.02 25.72 -15.92
N ALA A 17 -6.03 25.01 -16.48
CA ALA A 17 -4.70 25.56 -16.72
C ALA A 17 -4.71 26.73 -17.72
N ASP A 18 -5.51 26.65 -18.79
CA ASP A 18 -5.64 27.72 -19.77
C ASP A 18 -6.34 28.97 -19.20
N ARG A 19 -7.32 28.77 -18.29
CA ARG A 19 -7.95 29.88 -17.55
C ARG A 19 -6.97 30.59 -16.62
N MET A 20 -6.15 29.84 -15.88
CA MET A 20 -5.11 30.43 -15.01
C MET A 20 -4.05 31.20 -15.82
N LEU A 21 -3.66 30.71 -17.00
CA LEU A 21 -2.74 31.41 -17.90
C LEU A 21 -3.31 32.72 -18.45
N LYS A 22 -4.63 32.81 -18.59
CA LYS A 22 -5.32 34.01 -19.08
C LYS A 22 -5.39 35.09 -18.00
N GLU A 23 -5.61 34.71 -16.74
CA GLU A 23 -5.55 35.62 -15.59
C GLU A 23 -4.14 36.18 -15.40
N ASP A 24 -3.10 35.33 -15.45
CA ASP A 24 -1.70 35.77 -15.38
C ASP A 24 -1.31 36.73 -16.52
N LYS A 25 -1.88 36.57 -17.72
CA LYS A 25 -1.63 37.44 -18.87
C LYS A 25 -2.30 38.81 -18.72
N VAL A 26 -3.43 38.88 -17.99
CA VAL A 26 -4.11 40.14 -17.67
C VAL A 26 -3.31 40.91 -16.63
N ASP A 27 -2.82 40.26 -15.57
CA ASP A 27 -1.96 40.89 -14.58
C ASP A 27 -0.66 41.43 -15.18
N TYR A 28 -0.10 40.72 -16.17
CA TYR A 28 1.08 41.17 -16.92
C TYR A 28 0.83 42.43 -17.77
N LEU A 29 -0.36 42.56 -18.37
CA LEU A 29 -0.71 43.74 -19.18
C LEU A 29 -1.01 44.96 -18.31
N ILE A 30 -1.56 44.74 -17.11
CA ILE A 30 -1.80 45.79 -16.11
C ILE A 30 -0.47 46.37 -15.61
N ASP A 31 0.56 45.53 -15.43
CA ASP A 31 1.90 45.94 -15.01
C ASP A 31 2.67 46.66 -16.13
N SER A 32 2.62 46.13 -17.36
CA SER A 32 3.26 46.74 -18.55
C SER A 32 2.70 48.13 -18.90
N SER A 33 1.47 48.42 -18.50
CA SER A 33 0.85 49.73 -18.74
C SER A 33 1.32 50.80 -17.74
N ARG A 34 1.85 50.40 -16.57
CA ARG A 34 2.39 51.31 -15.54
C ARG A 34 3.82 51.78 -15.82
N GLU A 35 4.60 51.03 -16.59
CA GLU A 35 6.02 51.35 -16.89
C GLU A 35 6.23 52.34 -18.06
N ALA A 36 5.18 52.73 -18.78
CA ALA A 36 5.31 53.57 -20.00
C ALA A 36 5.41 55.09 -19.76
N VAL A 37 5.56 55.58 -18.52
CA VAL A 37 5.71 57.01 -18.23
C VAL A 37 7.19 57.40 -18.28
N GLN A 38 7.63 57.96 -19.41
CA GLN A 38 8.98 58.50 -19.61
C GLN A 38 9.03 59.97 -19.16
N VAL A 39 9.99 60.34 -18.29
CA VAL A 39 10.30 61.74 -17.93
C VAL A 39 11.57 62.16 -18.67
N GLN A 40 11.50 63.23 -19.46
CA GLN A 40 12.63 63.82 -20.19
C GLN A 40 13.23 65.00 -19.40
N ASP A 41 14.55 65.16 -19.41
CA ASP A 41 15.27 66.37 -18.95
C ASP A 41 15.61 67.29 -20.15
N GLU A 42 15.71 68.60 -19.90
CA GLU A 42 15.86 69.73 -20.85
C GLU A 42 17.10 69.66 -21.77
N LYS A 43 17.97 68.66 -21.63
CA LYS A 43 19.18 68.50 -22.45
C LYS A 43 19.18 67.28 -23.38
N GLY A 44 18.03 66.63 -23.59
CA GLY A 44 17.86 65.65 -24.67
C GLY A 44 18.78 64.42 -24.59
N LYS A 45 19.38 64.14 -23.43
CA LYS A 45 20.21 62.96 -23.22
C LYS A 45 19.36 61.85 -22.62
N VAL A 46 19.16 60.78 -23.40
CA VAL A 46 18.59 59.53 -22.90
C VAL A 46 19.55 58.96 -21.86
N VAL A 47 19.17 58.99 -20.58
CA VAL A 47 19.90 58.31 -19.51
C VAL A 47 19.60 56.82 -19.63
N GLY A 48 20.31 56.15 -20.52
CA GLY A 48 20.35 54.68 -20.55
C GLY A 48 21.30 54.20 -19.47
N LEU A 49 20.77 53.60 -18.41
CA LEU A 49 21.57 52.84 -17.45
C LEU A 49 20.84 51.56 -17.04
N ASP A 50 21.44 50.47 -17.51
CA ASP A 50 21.53 49.13 -16.95
C ASP A 50 20.39 48.12 -17.20
N SER A 51 20.36 47.59 -18.43
CA SER A 51 19.83 46.25 -18.67
C SER A 51 20.87 45.21 -18.27
N SER A 52 20.97 44.91 -16.97
CA SER A 52 21.81 43.82 -16.47
C SER A 52 21.37 42.47 -17.10
N PRO A 53 22.29 41.69 -17.72
CA PRO A 53 21.99 40.37 -18.28
C PRO A 53 21.52 39.34 -17.23
N GLU A 54 21.62 39.66 -15.93
CA GLU A 54 21.10 38.83 -14.84
C GLU A 54 19.57 38.67 -14.86
N ALA A 55 18.82 39.69 -15.30
CA ALA A 55 17.36 39.65 -15.26
C ALA A 55 16.78 38.66 -16.29
N ALA A 56 17.40 38.55 -17.47
CA ALA A 56 17.00 37.62 -18.52
C ALA A 56 17.39 36.16 -18.21
N TYR A 57 18.55 35.95 -17.56
CA TYR A 57 19.00 34.62 -17.11
C TYR A 57 18.14 34.07 -15.96
N LYS A 58 17.81 34.89 -14.96
CA LYS A 58 16.91 34.51 -13.84
C LYS A 58 15.50 34.12 -14.31
N ARG A 59 14.98 34.77 -15.36
CA ARG A 59 13.63 34.49 -15.91
C ARG A 59 13.53 33.13 -16.62
N LYS A 60 14.60 32.68 -17.26
CA LYS A 60 14.68 31.39 -17.98
C LYS A 60 14.98 30.22 -17.02
N ALA A 61 15.88 30.44 -16.06
CA ALA A 61 16.13 29.50 -14.97
C ALA A 61 14.88 29.28 -14.10
N GLY A 62 14.12 30.34 -13.81
CA GLY A 62 12.90 30.29 -13.01
C GLY A 62 11.71 29.56 -13.68
N LYS A 63 11.65 29.51 -15.02
CA LYS A 63 10.66 28.72 -15.77
C LYS A 63 10.99 27.22 -15.77
N CYS A 64 12.26 26.87 -15.92
CA CYS A 64 12.71 25.47 -15.88
C CYS A 64 12.54 24.88 -14.46
N CYS A 65 12.92 25.64 -13.43
CA CYS A 65 12.71 25.23 -12.04
C CYS A 65 11.21 25.16 -11.65
N ARG A 66 10.35 26.09 -12.07
CA ARG A 66 8.90 26.01 -11.73
C ARG A 66 8.18 24.84 -12.38
N LEU A 67 8.51 24.51 -13.64
CA LEU A 67 7.97 23.30 -14.28
C LEU A 67 8.47 22.02 -13.61
N PHE A 68 9.74 21.99 -13.22
CA PHE A 68 10.35 20.85 -12.54
C PHE A 68 9.79 20.65 -11.12
N PHE A 69 9.64 21.72 -10.33
CA PHE A 69 9.00 21.67 -9.01
C PHE A 69 7.51 21.33 -9.10
N GLY A 70 6.76 21.83 -10.09
CA GLY A 70 5.35 21.45 -10.29
C GLY A 70 5.18 20.00 -10.74
N ALA A 71 6.06 19.50 -11.62
CA ALA A 71 6.08 18.11 -12.04
C ALA A 71 6.46 17.17 -10.89
N ILE A 72 7.51 17.50 -10.12
CA ILE A 72 7.94 16.72 -8.95
C ILE A 72 6.92 16.77 -7.83
N PHE A 73 6.27 17.91 -7.58
CA PHE A 73 5.21 18.03 -6.57
C PHE A 73 4.01 17.13 -6.90
N SER A 74 3.66 16.99 -8.19
CA SER A 74 2.65 16.04 -8.63
C SER A 74 3.08 14.57 -8.45
N GLN A 75 4.36 14.26 -8.70
CA GLN A 75 4.88 12.88 -8.56
C GLN A 75 5.04 12.47 -7.09
N VAL A 76 5.64 13.34 -6.27
CA VAL A 76 5.81 13.14 -4.83
C VAL A 76 4.45 13.13 -4.14
N GLY A 77 3.50 13.97 -4.56
CA GLY A 77 2.12 13.96 -4.06
C GLY A 77 1.42 12.63 -4.33
N LEU A 78 1.55 12.07 -5.53
CA LEU A 78 0.97 10.78 -5.87
C LEU A 78 1.62 9.62 -5.10
N LEU A 79 2.95 9.66 -4.93
CA LEU A 79 3.68 8.71 -4.09
C LEU A 79 3.21 8.76 -2.63
N LEU A 80 3.11 9.95 -2.05
CA LEU A 80 2.65 10.13 -0.67
C LEU A 80 1.21 9.67 -0.49
N LEU A 81 0.34 9.93 -1.46
CA LEU A 81 -1.03 9.45 -1.47
C LEU A 81 -1.08 7.92 -1.53
N LEU A 82 -0.26 7.29 -2.37
CA LEU A 82 -0.16 5.83 -2.43
C LEU A 82 0.35 5.24 -1.10
N ILE A 83 1.39 5.83 -0.50
CA ILE A 83 1.89 5.41 0.81
C ILE A 83 0.79 5.54 1.85
N ALA A 84 0.11 6.69 1.94
CA ALA A 84 -0.99 6.88 2.87
C ALA A 84 -2.12 5.86 2.66
N TYR A 85 -2.45 5.54 1.41
CA TYR A 85 -3.44 4.52 1.06
C TYR A 85 -3.03 3.13 1.57
N LEU A 86 -1.75 2.74 1.43
CA LEU A 86 -1.23 1.48 1.95
C LEU A 86 -1.24 1.41 3.49
N PHE A 87 -0.87 2.50 4.17
CA PHE A 87 -0.92 2.56 5.63
C PHE A 87 -2.36 2.48 6.16
N LEU A 88 -3.29 3.20 5.52
CA LEU A 88 -4.71 3.17 5.88
C LEU A 88 -5.31 1.78 5.65
N GLY A 89 -5.02 1.16 4.50
CA GLY A 89 -5.42 -0.21 4.21
C GLY A 89 -4.83 -1.20 5.22
N GLY A 90 -3.54 -1.10 5.51
CA GLY A 90 -2.86 -1.97 6.47
C GLY A 90 -3.46 -1.88 7.87
N TYR A 91 -3.78 -0.67 8.33
CA TYR A 91 -4.49 -0.46 9.59
C TYR A 91 -5.89 -1.09 9.57
N LEU A 92 -6.64 -0.89 8.48
CA LEU A 92 -7.99 -1.42 8.32
C LEU A 92 -8.04 -2.96 8.32
N PHE A 93 -7.19 -3.62 7.53
CA PHE A 93 -7.17 -5.09 7.49
C PHE A 93 -6.68 -5.70 8.79
N ARG A 94 -5.67 -5.10 9.44
CA ARG A 94 -5.25 -5.50 10.78
C ARG A 94 -6.43 -5.41 11.76
N TYR A 95 -7.19 -4.32 11.72
CA TYR A 95 -8.35 -4.16 12.60
C TYR A 95 -9.43 -5.23 12.37
N LEU A 96 -9.70 -5.59 11.11
CA LEU A 96 -10.73 -6.56 10.75
C LEU A 96 -10.33 -8.01 11.02
N GLU A 97 -9.06 -8.37 10.82
CA GLU A 97 -8.63 -9.78 10.81
C GLU A 97 -7.86 -10.22 12.06
N LEU A 98 -7.24 -9.31 12.82
CA LEU A 98 -6.39 -9.68 13.97
C LEU A 98 -7.17 -10.45 15.06
N GLU A 99 -8.40 -10.04 15.34
CA GLU A 99 -9.23 -10.72 16.34
C GLU A 99 -9.64 -12.12 15.88
N ASN A 100 -9.98 -12.27 14.60
CA ASN A 100 -10.34 -13.55 14.01
C ASN A 100 -9.13 -14.51 13.95
N GLU A 101 -7.93 -13.99 13.66
CA GLU A 101 -6.67 -14.75 13.71
C GLU A 101 -6.43 -15.29 15.12
N TYR A 102 -6.55 -14.45 16.14
CA TYR A 102 -6.37 -14.84 17.54
C TYR A 102 -7.36 -15.94 17.96
N ASN A 103 -8.65 -15.74 17.69
CA ASN A 103 -9.69 -16.70 18.06
C ASN A 103 -9.51 -18.04 17.32
N THR A 104 -9.08 -17.99 16.06
CA THR A 104 -8.76 -19.20 15.28
C THR A 104 -7.57 -19.95 15.90
N CYS A 105 -6.52 -19.25 16.31
CA CYS A 105 -5.36 -19.85 16.97
C CYS A 105 -5.76 -20.58 18.25
N ILE A 106 -6.50 -19.90 19.14
CA ILE A 106 -6.95 -20.49 20.41
C ILE A 106 -7.85 -21.72 20.15
N ARG A 107 -8.77 -21.63 19.19
CA ARG A 107 -9.64 -22.76 18.84
C ARG A 107 -8.84 -23.98 18.37
N ILE A 108 -7.85 -23.78 17.50
CA ILE A 108 -7.02 -24.88 16.98
C ILE A 108 -6.13 -25.44 18.11
N TYR A 109 -5.60 -24.59 18.98
CA TYR A 109 -4.83 -25.01 20.15
C TYR A 109 -5.63 -25.91 21.10
N GLU A 110 -6.89 -25.56 21.37
CA GLU A 110 -7.76 -26.40 22.21
C GLU A 110 -8.10 -27.74 21.54
N LEU A 111 -8.34 -27.74 20.22
CA LEU A 111 -8.52 -28.98 19.46
C LEU A 111 -7.27 -29.86 19.50
N TYR A 112 -6.08 -29.28 19.33
CA TYR A 112 -4.81 -29.98 19.49
C TYR A 112 -4.70 -30.65 20.86
N LYS A 113 -4.98 -29.90 21.94
CA LYS A 113 -4.97 -30.44 23.30
C LYS A 113 -5.99 -31.56 23.50
N GLN A 114 -7.18 -31.41 22.94
CA GLN A 114 -8.22 -32.44 23.01
C GLN A 114 -7.77 -33.73 22.32
N LYS A 115 -7.21 -33.63 21.11
CA LYS A 115 -6.69 -34.78 20.37
C LYS A 115 -5.54 -35.44 21.12
N LEU A 116 -4.61 -34.65 21.65
CA LEU A 116 -3.49 -35.15 22.44
C LEU A 116 -3.96 -35.87 23.71
N ASN A 117 -4.89 -35.29 24.46
CA ASN A 117 -5.42 -35.91 25.68
C ASN A 117 -6.21 -37.20 25.37
N THR A 118 -7.00 -37.19 24.29
CA THR A 118 -7.72 -38.38 23.82
C THR A 118 -6.74 -39.49 23.44
N THR A 119 -5.70 -39.17 22.68
CA THR A 119 -4.63 -40.11 22.31
C THR A 119 -3.91 -40.65 23.54
N ALA A 120 -3.53 -39.78 24.48
CA ALA A 120 -2.87 -40.18 25.72
C ALA A 120 -3.74 -41.15 26.52
N SER A 121 -5.03 -40.86 26.71
CA SER A 121 -5.96 -41.76 27.42
C SER A 121 -6.11 -43.12 26.74
N ARG A 122 -6.15 -43.17 25.41
CA ARG A 122 -6.21 -44.42 24.63
C ARG A 122 -4.93 -45.25 24.82
N VAL A 123 -3.76 -44.61 24.77
CA VAL A 123 -2.47 -45.29 24.97
C VAL A 123 -2.37 -45.85 26.40
N VAL A 124 -2.74 -45.06 27.42
CA VAL A 124 -2.75 -45.51 28.82
C VAL A 124 -3.69 -46.70 29.01
N SER A 125 -4.92 -46.63 28.47
CA SER A 125 -5.89 -47.72 28.58
C SER A 125 -5.43 -49.02 27.90
N LEU A 126 -4.63 -48.94 26.84
CA LEU A 126 -4.03 -50.11 26.20
C LEU A 126 -2.89 -50.69 27.05
N GLY A 127 -2.10 -49.84 27.70
CA GLY A 127 -1.06 -50.29 28.63
C GLY A 127 -1.63 -51.11 29.81
N GLU A 128 -2.82 -50.73 30.27
CA GLU A 128 -3.53 -51.42 31.37
C GLU A 128 -4.34 -52.65 30.92
N SER A 129 -4.45 -52.89 29.60
CA SER A 129 -5.30 -53.97 29.05
C SER A 129 -4.80 -55.39 29.29
N GLY A 130 -3.56 -55.56 29.77
CA GLY A 130 -2.94 -56.86 30.04
C GLY A 130 -2.62 -57.69 28.78
N GLN A 131 -2.62 -57.07 27.59
CA GLN A 131 -2.28 -57.74 26.34
C GLN A 131 -0.77 -57.96 26.12
N ASN A 132 -0.44 -58.87 25.21
CA ASN A 132 0.94 -59.14 24.81
C ASN A 132 1.63 -57.88 24.27
N ALA A 133 2.92 -57.71 24.62
CA ALA A 133 3.71 -56.54 24.23
C ALA A 133 3.70 -56.26 22.71
N THR A 134 3.77 -57.31 21.88
CA THR A 134 3.73 -57.19 20.40
C THR A 134 2.39 -56.69 19.87
N VAL A 135 1.29 -57.08 20.52
CA VAL A 135 -0.05 -56.61 20.12
C VAL A 135 -0.23 -55.15 20.55
N VAL A 136 0.18 -54.83 21.79
CA VAL A 136 0.14 -53.46 22.32
C VAL A 136 0.97 -52.52 21.46
N SER A 137 2.19 -52.90 21.04
CA SER A 137 3.02 -52.06 20.18
C SER A 137 2.36 -51.75 18.85
N ASN A 138 1.75 -52.74 18.19
CA ASN A 138 1.07 -52.55 16.90
C ASN A 138 -0.15 -51.62 17.05
N LEU A 139 -0.93 -51.77 18.14
CA LEU A 139 -2.09 -50.92 18.41
C LEU A 139 -1.69 -49.47 18.74
N ILE A 140 -0.62 -49.29 19.52
CA ILE A 140 -0.07 -47.95 19.83
C ILE A 140 0.40 -47.27 18.55
N THR A 141 1.12 -47.98 17.67
CA THR A 141 1.54 -47.43 16.37
C THR A 141 0.33 -46.94 15.57
N GLY A 142 -0.75 -47.72 15.48
CA GLY A 142 -1.97 -47.30 14.78
C GLY A 142 -2.64 -46.05 15.41
N ILE A 143 -2.62 -45.93 16.74
CA ILE A 143 -3.13 -44.72 17.43
C ILE A 143 -2.27 -43.51 17.11
N LEU A 144 -0.94 -43.67 17.12
CA LEU A 144 -0.01 -42.58 16.82
C LEU A 144 -0.13 -42.15 15.36
N GLU A 145 -0.33 -43.08 14.42
CA GLU A 145 -0.62 -42.77 13.01
C GLU A 145 -1.93 -42.00 12.85
N GLN A 146 -2.98 -42.39 13.57
CA GLN A 146 -4.24 -41.67 13.58
C GLN A 146 -4.06 -40.25 14.12
N PHE A 147 -3.34 -40.10 15.25
CA PHE A 147 -3.06 -38.79 15.82
C PHE A 147 -2.24 -37.91 14.87
N ALA A 148 -1.20 -38.46 14.25
CA ALA A 148 -0.39 -37.73 13.27
C ALA A 148 -1.22 -37.22 12.08
N THR A 149 -2.16 -38.05 11.59
CA THR A 149 -3.07 -37.67 10.49
C THR A 149 -4.02 -36.54 10.92
N GLU A 150 -4.59 -36.64 12.12
CA GLU A 150 -5.47 -35.60 12.66
C GLU A 150 -4.71 -34.28 12.88
N LEU A 151 -3.48 -34.34 13.41
CA LEU A 151 -2.62 -33.16 13.56
C LEU A 151 -2.29 -32.50 12.23
N TYR A 152 -1.95 -33.29 11.21
CA TYR A 152 -1.65 -32.76 9.88
C TYR A 152 -2.86 -32.00 9.30
N SER A 153 -4.07 -32.53 9.48
CA SER A 153 -5.30 -31.88 8.98
C SER A 153 -5.63 -30.56 9.69
N LEU A 154 -5.12 -30.34 10.90
CA LEU A 154 -5.35 -29.13 11.67
C LEU A 154 -4.47 -27.95 11.25
N ASP A 155 -3.41 -28.20 10.47
CA ASP A 155 -2.42 -27.19 10.06
C ASP A 155 -1.89 -26.38 11.26
N TYR A 156 -1.65 -27.08 12.39
CA TYR A 156 -1.22 -26.47 13.63
C TYR A 156 0.29 -26.62 13.85
N ASN A 157 0.98 -25.50 14.08
CA ASN A 157 2.38 -25.49 14.45
C ASN A 157 2.53 -25.49 15.99
N ILE A 158 3.17 -26.53 16.52
CA ILE A 158 3.34 -26.80 17.97
C ILE A 158 4.09 -25.67 18.69
N GLY A 159 4.91 -24.87 17.99
CA GLY A 159 5.65 -23.75 18.55
C GLY A 159 4.86 -22.44 18.68
N VAL A 160 3.59 -22.40 18.26
CA VAL A 160 2.80 -21.16 18.25
C VAL A 160 2.27 -20.84 19.64
N ASN A 161 2.55 -19.63 20.12
CA ASN A 161 1.94 -19.09 21.33
C ASN A 161 0.85 -18.07 20.95
N CYS A 162 -0.41 -18.49 21.02
CA CYS A 162 -1.54 -17.66 20.63
C CYS A 162 -1.64 -16.34 21.43
N SER A 163 -1.16 -16.30 22.68
CA SER A 163 -1.17 -15.09 23.50
C SER A 163 -0.24 -14.00 22.96
N LEU A 164 0.78 -14.37 22.17
CA LEU A 164 1.71 -13.43 21.55
C LEU A 164 1.14 -12.70 20.34
N ILE A 165 0.04 -13.19 19.75
CA ILE A 165 -0.61 -12.59 18.57
C ILE A 165 -1.10 -11.17 18.87
N LYS A 166 -1.71 -10.94 20.05
CA LYS A 166 -2.21 -9.60 20.42
C LYS A 166 -1.11 -8.68 20.95
N THR A 167 -0.07 -9.23 21.57
CA THR A 167 0.91 -8.46 22.36
C THR A 167 2.20 -8.15 21.61
N THR A 168 2.57 -8.97 20.61
CA THR A 168 3.84 -8.82 19.90
C THR A 168 3.63 -8.77 18.40
N SER A 169 4.53 -8.06 17.71
CA SER A 169 4.50 -8.01 16.23
C SER A 169 4.97 -9.31 15.57
N TYR A 170 5.70 -10.17 16.30
CA TYR A 170 6.27 -11.41 15.77
C TYR A 170 5.31 -12.59 15.80
N GLY A 171 4.29 -12.56 16.67
CA GLY A 171 3.33 -13.65 16.80
C GLY A 171 2.17 -13.61 15.80
N ALA A 172 1.83 -12.44 15.25
CA ALA A 172 0.67 -12.25 14.38
C ALA A 172 1.06 -12.20 12.90
N ASN A 173 0.36 -12.96 12.07
CA ASN A 173 0.43 -12.78 10.61
C ASN A 173 -0.16 -11.42 10.23
N TRP A 174 -1.27 -11.00 10.84
CA TRP A 174 -1.84 -9.66 10.69
C TRP A 174 -1.16 -8.60 11.56
N ASN A 175 0.17 -8.61 11.60
CA ASN A 175 0.94 -7.48 12.11
C ASN A 175 0.89 -6.28 11.14
N LEU A 176 1.25 -5.07 11.61
CA LEU A 176 1.11 -3.86 10.80
C LEU A 176 1.95 -3.93 9.50
N VAL A 177 3.19 -4.41 9.59
CA VAL A 177 4.12 -4.51 8.46
C VAL A 177 3.58 -5.48 7.40
N ASN A 178 3.17 -6.67 7.82
CA ASN A 178 2.58 -7.69 6.96
C ASN A 178 1.26 -7.23 6.35
N SER A 179 0.46 -6.46 7.09
CA SER A 179 -0.81 -5.91 6.59
C SER A 179 -0.60 -4.85 5.51
N ILE A 180 0.41 -3.98 5.69
CA ILE A 180 0.83 -3.01 4.66
C ILE A 180 1.38 -3.73 3.43
N TYR A 181 2.21 -4.75 3.64
CA TYR A 181 2.73 -5.59 2.57
C TYR A 181 1.61 -6.30 1.81
N PHE A 182 0.63 -6.87 2.51
CA PHE A 182 -0.58 -7.44 1.91
C PHE A 182 -1.30 -6.42 1.03
N CYS A 183 -1.53 -5.19 1.53
CA CYS A 183 -2.12 -4.11 0.76
C CYS A 183 -1.30 -3.78 -0.50
N ALA A 184 0.02 -3.74 -0.40
CA ALA A 184 0.91 -3.51 -1.53
C ALA A 184 0.75 -4.62 -2.59
N THR A 185 0.65 -5.89 -2.18
CA THR A 185 0.45 -7.01 -3.11
C THR A 185 -0.91 -6.99 -3.82
N ILE A 186 -1.95 -6.41 -3.19
CA ILE A 186 -3.25 -6.21 -3.82
C ILE A 186 -3.16 -5.13 -4.89
N VAL A 187 -2.66 -3.94 -4.56
CA VAL A 187 -2.65 -2.81 -5.51
C VAL A 187 -1.69 -3.04 -6.67
N THR A 188 -0.61 -3.80 -6.45
CA THR A 188 0.33 -4.23 -7.51
C THR A 188 -0.16 -5.45 -8.28
N THR A 189 -1.29 -6.05 -7.90
CA THR A 189 -1.86 -7.27 -8.51
C THR A 189 -0.95 -8.49 -8.48
N ILE A 190 0.04 -8.53 -7.58
CA ILE A 190 0.95 -9.68 -7.41
C ILE A 190 0.22 -10.84 -6.72
N GLY A 191 -0.44 -10.56 -5.58
CA GLY A 191 -1.32 -11.51 -4.89
C GLY A 191 -0.69 -12.85 -4.47
N TYR A 192 0.40 -12.86 -3.70
CA TYR A 192 1.06 -14.12 -3.24
C TYR A 192 0.15 -15.08 -2.44
N GLY A 193 -0.91 -14.59 -1.80
CA GLY A 193 -1.87 -15.42 -1.08
C GLY A 193 -1.39 -16.00 0.26
N GLN A 194 -0.16 -15.72 0.69
CA GLN A 194 0.38 -16.18 1.99
C GLN A 194 -0.46 -15.72 3.20
N ILE A 195 -1.00 -14.51 3.14
CA ILE A 195 -1.91 -13.93 4.12
C ILE A 195 -3.14 -13.47 3.34
N SER A 196 -4.32 -13.86 3.77
CA SER A 196 -5.59 -13.51 3.12
C SER A 196 -6.71 -13.36 4.14
N PRO A 197 -7.64 -12.41 3.91
CA PRO A 197 -8.72 -12.13 4.86
C PRO A 197 -9.67 -13.33 4.94
N ARG A 198 -9.82 -13.88 6.14
CA ARG A 198 -10.69 -15.03 6.38
C ARG A 198 -12.09 -14.59 6.75
N THR A 199 -12.27 -13.38 7.29
CA THR A 199 -13.57 -12.85 7.67
C THR A 199 -14.39 -12.42 6.45
N PHE A 200 -15.72 -12.48 6.57
CA PHE A 200 -16.63 -12.01 5.53
C PHE A 200 -16.38 -10.52 5.21
N TRP A 201 -16.32 -9.68 6.23
CA TRP A 201 -16.08 -8.24 6.08
C TRP A 201 -14.70 -7.92 5.53
N GLY A 202 -13.66 -8.68 5.91
CA GLY A 202 -12.31 -8.54 5.36
C GLY A 202 -12.27 -8.84 3.86
N ARG A 203 -12.99 -9.88 3.39
CA ARG A 203 -13.08 -10.21 1.96
C ARG A 203 -13.81 -9.13 1.16
N VAL A 204 -14.95 -8.64 1.66
CA VAL A 204 -15.70 -7.55 0.99
C VAL A 204 -14.84 -6.29 0.92
N THR A 205 -14.18 -5.93 2.02
CA THR A 205 -13.25 -4.79 2.07
C THR A 205 -12.10 -4.95 1.09
N CYS A 206 -11.55 -6.16 0.97
CA CYS A 206 -10.49 -6.47 -0.01
C CYS A 206 -10.94 -6.23 -1.46
N MET A 207 -12.17 -6.62 -1.82
CA MET A 207 -12.70 -6.38 -3.16
C MET A 207 -12.83 -4.88 -3.44
N LEU A 208 -13.42 -4.12 -2.52
CA LEU A 208 -13.58 -2.66 -2.66
C LEU A 208 -12.23 -1.94 -2.71
N TYR A 209 -11.29 -2.35 -1.85
CA TYR A 209 -9.94 -1.81 -1.79
C TYR A 209 -9.17 -2.06 -3.10
N ALA A 210 -9.34 -3.22 -3.72
CA ALA A 210 -8.72 -3.52 -5.01
C ALA A 210 -9.27 -2.66 -6.16
N VAL A 211 -10.59 -2.43 -6.20
CA VAL A 211 -11.25 -1.61 -7.24
C VAL A 211 -10.71 -0.18 -7.28
N ILE A 212 -10.38 0.40 -6.11
CA ILE A 212 -9.83 1.75 -6.01
C ILE A 212 -8.31 1.74 -6.14
N GLY A 213 -7.64 0.78 -5.51
CA GLY A 213 -6.19 0.72 -5.42
C GLY A 213 -5.49 0.38 -6.74
N VAL A 214 -6.06 -0.50 -7.56
CA VAL A 214 -5.45 -0.90 -8.84
C VAL A 214 -5.38 0.26 -9.83
N PRO A 215 -6.45 1.03 -10.11
CA PRO A 215 -6.36 2.22 -10.96
C PRO A 215 -5.37 3.25 -10.43
N LEU A 216 -5.32 3.45 -9.11
CA LEU A 216 -4.37 4.38 -8.49
C LEU A 216 -2.91 3.97 -8.74
N MET A 217 -2.60 2.68 -8.57
CA MET A 217 -1.27 2.13 -8.85
C MET A 217 -0.90 2.24 -10.33
N LEU A 218 -1.85 2.05 -11.25
CA LEU A 218 -1.62 2.22 -12.69
C LEU A 218 -1.27 3.66 -13.07
N ILE A 219 -1.94 4.65 -12.48
CA ILE A 219 -1.62 6.08 -12.70
C ILE A 219 -0.21 6.39 -12.19
N TYR A 220 0.17 5.85 -11.03
CA TYR A 220 1.50 5.99 -10.47
C TYR A 220 2.57 5.35 -11.36
N LEU A 221 2.32 4.12 -11.84
CA LEU A 221 3.25 3.41 -12.71
C LEU A 221 3.45 4.11 -14.06
N ALA A 222 2.38 4.65 -14.66
CA ALA A 222 2.48 5.44 -15.88
C ALA A 222 3.36 6.68 -15.69
N SER A 223 3.21 7.35 -14.55
CA SER A 223 3.96 8.54 -14.23
C SER A 223 5.46 8.26 -13.99
N ILE A 224 5.78 7.14 -13.35
CA ILE A 224 7.17 6.66 -13.23
C ILE A 224 7.74 6.24 -14.59
N GLY A 225 6.94 5.57 -15.42
CA GLY A 225 7.35 5.17 -16.77
C GLY A 225 7.79 6.38 -17.61
N ASP A 226 7.03 7.47 -17.56
CA ASP A 226 7.37 8.73 -18.23
C ASP A 226 8.66 9.36 -17.68
N LEU A 227 8.89 9.29 -16.36
CA LEU A 227 10.12 9.78 -15.73
C LEU A 227 11.33 8.96 -16.19
N LEU A 228 11.24 7.63 -16.14
CA LEU A 228 12.30 6.73 -16.59
C LEU A 228 12.63 6.96 -18.07
N ALA A 229 11.62 7.09 -18.92
CA ALA A 229 11.80 7.36 -20.35
C ALA A 229 12.55 8.70 -20.61
N ARG A 230 12.37 9.71 -19.75
CA ARG A 230 13.12 10.97 -19.83
C ARG A 230 14.56 10.84 -19.35
N ILE A 231 14.84 9.93 -18.42
CA ILE A 231 16.20 9.71 -17.89
C ILE A 231 17.05 8.92 -18.89
N PHE A 232 16.46 7.97 -19.62
CA PHE A 232 17.16 7.12 -20.59
C PHE A 232 17.35 7.73 -21.99
N ARG A 233 16.81 8.93 -22.24
CA ARG A 233 16.95 9.65 -23.51
C ARG A 233 18.05 10.69 -23.44
#